data_AF-V9NCA9-F1
#
_entry.id   AF-V9NCA9-F1
#
_cell.length_a   1.000
_cell.length_b   1.000
_cell.length_c   1.000
_cell.angle_alpha   90.00
_cell.angle_beta   90.00
_cell.angle_gamma   90.00
#
_symmetry.space_group_name_H-M   'P 1'
#
loop_
_entity.id
_entity.type
_entity.pdbx_description
1 polymer ?
#
loop_
_entity_poly.entity_id
_entity_poly.type
_entity_poly.pdbx_seq_one_letter_code
_entity_poly.pdbx_strand_id
1 'polypeptide(L)'
;EASYDLGATPFQTLIKVILPQLKGVMITSAGIVFSLSFDDFMISYFVGGSDYQNISAYIYSLKGTINPTINALSSVLILFVLIKIIFEYKKIKKRKY
;
A
#
# COMPACT_ATOMS: atom_id res chain seq x y z
N GLU A 1 19.44 -25.74 8.84
CA GLU A 1 20.33 -26.89 9.12
C GLU A 1 21.27 -26.56 10.26
N ALA A 2 22.15 -25.56 10.15
CA ALA A 2 23.05 -25.16 11.24
C ALA A 2 22.39 -24.89 12.61
N SER A 3 21.15 -24.37 12.64
CA SER A 3 20.41 -24.16 13.90
C SER A 3 19.90 -25.46 14.55
N TYR A 4 19.58 -26.46 13.74
CA TYR A 4 19.20 -27.79 14.20
C TYR A 4 20.43 -28.57 14.68
N ASP A 5 21.56 -28.42 13.99
CA ASP A 5 22.84 -29.03 14.38
C ASP A 5 23.35 -28.50 15.73
N LEU A 6 22.97 -27.26 16.10
CA LEU A 6 23.26 -26.64 17.41
C LEU A 6 22.26 -27.03 18.52
N GLY A 7 21.31 -27.94 18.25
CA GLY A 7 20.31 -28.40 19.22
C GLY A 7 19.17 -27.40 19.51
N ALA A 8 18.98 -26.38 18.66
CA ALA A 8 17.91 -25.41 18.86
C ALA A 8 16.54 -26.03 18.54
N THR A 9 15.54 -25.75 19.39
CA THR A 9 14.17 -26.20 19.14
C THR A 9 13.56 -25.50 17.91
N PRO A 10 12.52 -26.07 17.25
CA PRO A 10 11.91 -25.48 16.07
C PRO A 10 11.44 -24.03 16.29
N PHE A 11 10.91 -23.75 17.49
CA PHE A 11 10.48 -22.41 17.88
C PHE A 11 11.66 -21.44 18.07
N GLN A 12 12.77 -21.89 18.63
CA GLN A 12 13.99 -21.08 18.72
C GLN A 12 14.58 -20.78 17.34
N THR A 13 14.56 -21.76 16.43
CA THR A 13 14.99 -21.55 15.03
C THR A 13 14.09 -20.54 14.31
N LEU A 14 12.77 -20.61 14.50
CA LEU A 14 11.82 -19.65 13.93
C LEU A 14 12.15 -18.22 14.36
N ILE A 15 12.26 -17.98 15.67
CA ILE A 15 12.43 -16.62 16.19
C ILE A 15 13.84 -16.08 16.01
N LYS A 16 14.88 -16.90 16.20
CA LYS A 16 16.27 -16.44 16.21
C LYS A 16 16.94 -16.46 14.83
N VAL A 17 16.42 -17.24 13.89
CA VAL A 17 17.03 -17.39 12.56
C VAL A 17 16.04 -16.92 11.48
N ILE A 18 14.87 -17.54 11.40
CA ILE A 18 13.93 -17.31 10.28
C ILE A 18 13.35 -15.88 10.31
N LEU A 19 12.80 -15.43 11.44
CA LEU A 19 12.23 -14.09 11.57
C LEU A 19 13.24 -12.96 11.28
N PRO A 20 14.44 -12.92 11.90
CA PRO A 20 15.41 -11.87 11.61
C PRO A 20 15.93 -11.92 10.16
N GLN A 21 16.02 -13.11 9.55
CA GLN A 21 16.39 -13.26 8.15
C GLN A 21 15.30 -12.74 7.19
N LEU A 22 14.02 -12.88 7.57
CA LEU A 22 12.87 -12.35 6.81
C LEU A 22 12.58 -10.88 7.09
N LYS A 23 13.14 -10.28 8.15
CA LYS A 23 12.84 -8.90 8.59
C LYS A 23 13.00 -7.87 7.47
N GLY A 24 14.03 -8.00 6.63
CA GLY A 24 14.25 -7.11 5.49
C GLY A 24 13.11 -7.17 4.47
N VAL A 25 12.70 -8.39 4.10
CA VAL A 25 11.60 -8.63 3.14
C VAL A 25 10.25 -8.20 3.71
N MET A 26 10.03 -8.37 5.01
CA MET A 26 8.81 -7.92 5.68
C MET A 26 8.61 -6.41 5.56
N ILE A 27 9.68 -5.61 5.71
CA ILE A 27 9.57 -4.15 5.59
C ILE A 27 9.21 -3.74 4.16
N THR A 28 9.86 -4.33 3.15
CA THR A 28 9.59 -4.02 1.75
C THR A 28 8.18 -4.45 1.34
N SER A 29 7.76 -5.66 1.71
CA SER A 29 6.42 -6.17 1.41
C SER A 29 5.32 -5.43 2.18
N ALA A 30 5.57 -5.00 3.42
CA ALA A 30 4.63 -4.19 4.19
C ALA A 30 4.30 -2.87 3.46
N GLY A 31 5.29 -2.18 2.89
CA GLY A 31 5.05 -0.96 2.12
C GLY A 31 4.24 -1.18 0.84
N ILE A 32 4.47 -2.29 0.15
CA ILE A 32 3.73 -2.67 -1.06
C ILE A 32 2.27 -3.03 -0.72
N VAL A 33 2.06 -3.90 0.28
CA VAL A 33 0.73 -4.31 0.72
C VAL A 33 -0.06 -3.13 1.27
N PHE A 34 0.59 -2.22 2.02
CA PHE A 34 -0.04 -0.98 2.47
C PHE A 34 -0.50 -0.11 1.30
N SER A 35 0.33 0.03 0.26
CA SER A 35 -0.03 0.80 -0.92
C SER A 35 -1.20 0.18 -1.69
N LEU A 36 -1.23 -1.15 -1.84
CA LEU A 36 -2.33 -1.88 -2.47
C LEU A 36 -3.63 -1.78 -1.67
N SER A 37 -3.55 -1.83 -0.34
CA SER A 37 -4.73 -1.66 0.52
C SER A 37 -5.37 -0.27 0.43
N PHE A 38 -4.60 0.75 0.04
CA PHE A 38 -5.13 2.10 -0.16
C PHE A 38 -5.86 2.24 -1.52
N ASP A 39 -5.44 1.46 -2.51
CA ASP A 39 -6.01 1.43 -3.86
C ASP A 39 -7.28 0.56 -3.95
N ASP A 40 -7.32 -0.57 -3.23
CA ASP A 40 -8.45 -1.49 -3.25
C ASP A 40 -9.60 -1.00 -2.34
N PHE A 41 -10.50 -0.20 -2.91
CA PHE A 41 -11.75 0.20 -2.24
C PHE A 41 -12.87 -0.82 -2.39
N MET A 42 -12.72 -1.81 -3.27
CA MET A 42 -13.80 -2.73 -3.65
C MET A 42 -14.18 -3.62 -2.47
N ILE A 43 -13.18 -4.19 -1.79
CA ILE A 43 -13.41 -5.06 -0.63
C ILE A 43 -14.03 -4.28 0.53
N SER A 44 -13.52 -3.08 0.85
CA SER A 44 -14.10 -2.23 1.90
C SER A 44 -15.54 -1.81 1.57
N TYR A 45 -15.84 -1.53 0.31
CA TYR A 45 -17.20 -1.16 -0.13
C TYR A 45 -18.20 -2.30 0.06
N PHE A 46 -17.82 -3.54 -0.25
CA PHE A 46 -18.72 -4.70 -0.13
C PHE A 46 -18.85 -5.23 1.31
N VAL A 47 -17.82 -5.08 2.16
CA VAL A 47 -17.82 -5.63 3.53
C VAL A 47 -18.23 -4.59 4.58
N GLY A 48 -17.90 -3.31 4.40
CA GLY A 48 -18.09 -2.25 5.41
C GLY A 48 -19.50 -1.66 5.49
N GLY A 49 -20.33 -1.83 4.46
CA GLY A 49 -21.64 -1.18 4.38
C GLY A 49 -21.58 0.35 4.26
N SER A 50 -22.74 1.01 4.21
CA SER A 50 -22.83 2.46 3.95
C SER A 50 -22.24 3.36 5.03
N ASP A 51 -21.94 2.82 6.22
CA ASP A 51 -21.51 3.59 7.40
C ASP A 51 -19.99 3.74 7.52
N TYR A 52 -19.19 2.90 6.83
CA TYR A 52 -17.73 2.93 6.90
C TYR A 52 -17.11 3.13 5.51
N GLN A 53 -17.15 4.37 5.02
CA GLN A 53 -16.51 4.73 3.76
C GLN A 53 -15.07 5.21 3.98
N ASN A 54 -14.11 4.42 3.49
CA ASN A 54 -12.75 4.92 3.31
C ASN A 54 -12.72 5.96 2.18
N ILE A 55 -11.66 6.78 2.10
CA ILE A 55 -11.58 7.92 1.16
C ILE A 55 -11.88 7.50 -0.29
N SER A 56 -11.44 6.29 -0.66
CA SER A 56 -11.59 5.71 -2.00
C SER A 56 -13.02 5.22 -2.27
N ALA A 57 -13.66 4.56 -1.30
CA ALA A 57 -15.06 4.11 -1.40
C ALA A 57 -16.03 5.30 -1.40
N TYR A 58 -15.73 6.37 -0.68
CA TYR A 58 -16.52 7.62 -0.71
C TYR A 58 -16.55 8.23 -2.11
N ILE A 59 -15.38 8.34 -2.76
CA ILE A 59 -15.29 8.84 -4.14
C ILE A 59 -16.06 7.93 -5.11
N TYR A 60 -15.97 6.60 -4.95
CA TYR A 60 -16.69 5.65 -5.79
C TYR A 60 -18.21 5.70 -5.61
N SER A 61 -18.69 5.74 -4.36
CA SER A 61 -20.12 5.81 -4.04
C SER A 61 -20.83 7.02 -4.65
N LEU A 62 -20.08 8.08 -4.91
CA LEU A 62 -20.60 9.34 -5.44
C LEU A 62 -20.66 9.38 -6.97
N LYS A 63 -20.07 8.42 -7.67
CA LYS A 63 -19.92 8.38 -9.14
C LYS A 63 -21.27 8.37 -9.91
N GLY A 64 -22.37 7.98 -9.26
CA GLY A 64 -23.72 7.95 -9.86
C GLY A 64 -24.50 9.27 -9.77
N THR A 65 -24.12 10.17 -8.86
CA THR A 65 -24.66 11.52 -8.76
C THR A 65 -23.78 12.47 -9.56
N ILE A 66 -24.33 13.17 -10.55
CA ILE A 66 -23.62 14.21 -11.32
C ILE A 66 -23.41 15.41 -10.39
N ASN A 67 -22.50 15.28 -9.42
CA ASN A 67 -22.17 16.34 -8.48
C ASN A 67 -20.84 16.96 -8.93
N PRO A 68 -20.85 18.22 -9.42
CA PRO A 68 -19.65 18.87 -9.96
C PRO A 68 -18.48 18.94 -8.97
N THR A 69 -18.76 18.85 -7.67
CA THR A 69 -17.73 18.79 -6.61
C THR A 69 -16.87 17.53 -6.69
N ILE A 70 -17.41 16.39 -7.11
CA ILE A 70 -16.65 15.13 -7.24
C ILE A 70 -15.70 15.19 -8.41
N ASN A 71 -16.15 15.76 -9.53
CA ASN A 71 -15.30 15.93 -10.71
C ASN A 71 -14.14 16.87 -10.38
N ALA A 72 -14.40 17.97 -9.65
CA ALA A 72 -13.34 18.85 -9.16
C ALA A 72 -12.34 18.13 -8.24
N LEU A 73 -12.82 17.34 -7.27
CA LEU A 73 -11.96 16.53 -6.39
C LEU A 73 -11.10 15.54 -7.18
N SER A 74 -11.71 14.86 -8.15
CA SER A 74 -11.02 13.88 -9.01
C SER A 74 -9.94 14.56 -9.85
N SER A 75 -10.21 15.73 -10.42
CA SER A 75 -9.21 16.51 -11.17
C SER A 75 -8.03 16.94 -10.29
N VAL A 76 -8.29 17.35 -9.04
CA VAL A 76 -7.23 17.73 -8.08
C VAL A 76 -6.36 16.52 -7.72
N LEU A 77 -6.97 15.36 -7.46
CA LEU A 77 -6.25 14.13 -7.18
C LEU A 77 -5.38 13.69 -8.36
N ILE A 78 -5.93 13.73 -9.58
CA ILE A 78 -5.18 13.42 -10.81
C ILE A 78 -3.98 14.38 -10.96
N LEU A 79 -4.19 15.69 -10.75
CA LEU A 79 -3.13 16.69 -10.83
C LEU A 79 -2.01 16.42 -9.81
N PHE A 80 -2.37 16.06 -8.58
CA PHE A 80 -1.42 15.72 -7.53
C PHE A 80 -0.57 14.50 -7.90
N VAL A 81 -1.20 13.43 -8.42
CA VAL A 81 -0.49 12.23 -8.89
C VAL A 81 0.44 12.56 -10.05
N LEU A 82 0.00 13.39 -11.00
CA LEU A 82 0.83 13.87 -12.11
C LEU A 82 2.08 14.61 -11.63
N ILE A 83 1.92 15.53 -10.67
CA ILE A 83 3.06 16.28 -10.07
C ILE A 83 4.04 15.31 -9.40
N LYS A 84 3.54 14.34 -8.63
CA LYS A 84 4.36 13.31 -7.98
C LYS A 84 5.16 12.48 -8.98
N ILE A 85 4.53 12.03 -10.06
CA ILE A 85 5.20 11.25 -11.12
C ILE A 85 6.29 12.08 -11.79
N ILE A 86 6.01 13.33 -12.14
CA ILE A 86 6.99 14.23 -12.76
C ILE A 86 8.17 14.49 -11.82
N PHE A 87 7.90 14.67 -10.52
CA PHE A 87 8.93 14.86 -9.50
C PHE A 87 9.84 13.63 -9.39
N GLU A 88 9.28 12.43 -9.26
CA GLU A 88 10.08 11.21 -9.14
C GLU A 88 10.84 10.91 -10.45
N TYR A 89 10.24 11.15 -11.61
CA TYR A 89 10.91 11.03 -12.91
C TYR A 89 12.13 11.97 -13.00
N LYS A 90 11.99 13.24 -12.60
CA LYS A 90 13.11 14.20 -12.57
C LYS A 90 14.20 13.77 -11.59
N LYS A 91 13.82 13.26 -10.42
CA LYS A 91 14.76 12.77 -9.38
C LYS A 91 15.54 11.53 -9.84
N ILE A 92 14.89 10.59 -10.51
CA ILE A 92 15.53 9.40 -11.10
C ILE A 92 16.49 9.83 -12.22
N LYS A 93 16.07 10.73 -13.11
CA LYS A 93 16.93 11.26 -14.18
C LYS A 93 18.18 11.94 -13.60
N LYS A 94 18.03 12.76 -12.56
CA LYS A 94 19.15 13.46 -11.90
C LYS A 94 20.13 12.53 -11.17
N ARG A 95 19.70 11.35 -10.72
CA ARG A 95 20.59 10.33 -10.12
C ARG A 95 21.43 9.55 -11.15
N LYS A 96 21.08 9.64 -12.43
CA LYS A 96 21.72 8.87 -13.51
C LYS A 96 22.80 9.66 -14.26
N TYR A 97 23.00 10.94 -13.91
CA TYR A 97 24.08 11.84 -14.35
C TYR A 97 24.84 12.32 -13.12
#